data_AF-A0A1Q3LJH0-F1
#
_entry.id   AF-A0A1Q3LJH0-F1
#
_cell.length_a   1.000
_cell.length_b   1.000
_cell.length_c   1.000
_cell.angle_alpha   90.00
_cell.angle_beta   90.00
_cell.angle_gamma   90.00
#
_symmetry.space_group_name_H-M   'P 1'
#
loop_
_entity.id
_entity.type
_entity.pdbx_description
1 polymer ?
#
loop_
_entity_poly.entity_id
_entity_poly.type
_entity_poly.pdbx_seq_one_letter_code
_entity_poly.pdbx_strand_id
1 'polypeptide(L)'
;MTAVPQLVDQVLDQAQAAHPGVEFGITLSLANSLLLPKDGDKLWRPDSQGRIGYYSGHVYRDCLVDAIPSEKPAPIDYLVIVSPVYGTSDAAEEAVTYYGDLRTGAIGTSLPEDVQTDPPAEHA
;
A
#
# COMPACT_ATOMS: atom_id res chain seq x y z
N MET A 1 -17.78 0.17 -10.20
CA MET A 1 -16.77 0.96 -9.47
C MET A 1 -16.81 0.53 -8.03
N THR A 2 -15.72 -0.03 -7.53
CA THR A 2 -15.55 -0.35 -6.12
C THR A 2 -15.16 0.93 -5.37
N ALA A 3 -15.69 1.15 -4.17
CA ALA A 3 -15.29 2.32 -3.39
C ALA A 3 -13.84 2.15 -2.89
N VAL A 4 -13.06 3.24 -2.84
CA VAL A 4 -11.65 3.20 -2.44
C VAL A 4 -11.43 2.47 -1.10
N PRO A 5 -12.18 2.76 -0.01
CA PRO A 5 -11.99 2.04 1.25
C PRO A 5 -12.26 0.53 1.14
N GLN A 6 -13.28 0.14 0.37
CA GLN A 6 -13.64 -1.27 0.21
C GLN A 6 -12.55 -2.05 -0.52
N LEU A 7 -11.94 -1.48 -1.55
CA LEU A 7 -10.85 -2.16 -2.24
C LEU A 7 -9.59 -2.20 -1.37
N VAL A 8 -9.26 -1.12 -0.66
CA VAL A 8 -8.14 -1.09 0.28
C VAL A 8 -8.30 -2.18 1.35
N ASP A 9 -9.49 -2.31 1.93
CA ASP A 9 -9.80 -3.35 2.90
C ASP A 9 -9.57 -4.76 2.32
N GLN A 10 -10.05 -5.02 1.11
CA GLN A 10 -9.90 -6.33 0.46
C GLN A 10 -8.43 -6.66 0.15
N VAL A 11 -7.66 -5.70 -0.36
CA VAL A 11 -6.23 -5.91 -0.67
C VAL A 11 -5.45 -6.13 0.62
N LEU A 12 -5.75 -5.34 1.66
CA LEU A 12 -5.09 -5.47 2.97
C LEU A 12 -5.42 -6.79 3.65
N ASP A 13 -6.70 -7.18 3.67
CA ASP A 13 -7.15 -8.45 4.26
C ASP A 13 -6.48 -9.63 3.55
N GLN A 14 -6.37 -9.59 2.22
CA GLN A 14 -5.69 -10.61 1.44
C GLN A 14 -4.19 -10.70 1.78
N ALA A 15 -3.50 -9.56 1.86
CA ALA A 15 -2.08 -9.52 2.20
C ALA A 15 -1.81 -10.06 3.62
N GLN A 16 -2.61 -9.63 4.60
CA GLN A 16 -2.49 -10.05 5.99
C GLN A 16 -2.86 -11.52 6.21
N ALA A 17 -3.85 -12.04 5.47
CA ALA A 17 -4.21 -13.45 5.51
C ALA A 17 -3.11 -14.35 4.89
N ALA A 18 -2.48 -13.88 3.81
CA ALA A 18 -1.39 -14.61 3.15
C ALA A 18 -0.08 -14.57 3.93
N HIS A 19 0.18 -13.49 4.66
CA HIS A 19 1.41 -13.30 5.44
C HIS A 19 1.11 -12.88 6.89
N PRO A 20 0.59 -13.79 7.73
CA PRO A 20 0.26 -13.47 9.12
C PRO A 20 1.48 -12.98 9.90
N GLY A 21 1.33 -11.84 10.58
CA GLY A 21 2.39 -11.23 11.39
C GLY A 21 3.36 -10.33 10.63
N VAL A 22 3.25 -10.23 9.31
CA VAL A 22 3.98 -9.22 8.52
C VAL A 22 3.24 -7.89 8.60
N GLU A 23 4.00 -6.82 8.85
CA GLU A 23 3.48 -5.46 8.81
C GLU A 23 3.39 -4.96 7.36
N PHE A 24 2.29 -4.28 7.03
CA PHE A 24 2.03 -3.73 5.70
C PHE A 24 1.80 -2.22 5.75
N GLY A 25 2.26 -1.52 4.72
CA GLY A 25 1.93 -0.14 4.42
C GLY A 25 0.98 -0.05 3.23
N ILE A 26 0.25 1.05 3.14
CA ILE A 26 -0.72 1.32 2.07
C ILE A 26 -0.19 2.50 1.25
N THR A 27 -0.08 2.34 -0.07
CA THR A 27 0.28 3.43 -0.99
C THR A 27 -0.79 3.63 -2.04
N LEU A 28 -1.16 4.88 -2.29
CA LEU A 28 -2.18 5.30 -3.25
C LEU A 28 -2.02 6.79 -3.57
N SER A 29 -2.75 7.29 -4.56
CA SER A 29 -2.68 8.72 -4.88
C SER A 29 -3.19 9.60 -3.75
N LEU A 30 -2.68 10.83 -3.65
CA LEU A 30 -3.13 11.80 -2.65
C LEU A 30 -4.65 12.04 -2.71
N ALA A 31 -5.24 12.04 -3.91
CA ALA A 31 -6.69 12.20 -4.06
C ALA A 31 -7.46 11.03 -3.40
N ASN A 32 -6.98 9.80 -3.59
CA ASN A 32 -7.59 8.62 -3.01
C ASN A 32 -7.36 8.51 -1.50
N SER A 33 -6.24 9.03 -0.98
CA SER A 33 -5.95 8.93 0.46
C SER A 33 -6.90 9.78 1.29
N LEU A 34 -7.35 10.90 0.74
CA LEU A 34 -8.37 11.74 1.37
C LEU A 34 -9.74 11.05 1.49
N LEU A 35 -9.97 9.95 0.76
CA LEU A 35 -11.19 9.15 0.84
C LEU A 35 -11.11 8.04 1.89
N LEU A 36 -9.92 7.74 2.42
CA LEU A 36 -9.74 6.80 3.51
C LEU A 36 -10.01 7.49 4.86
N PRO A 37 -10.79 6.87 5.76
CA PRO A 37 -10.85 7.30 7.15
C PRO A 37 -9.44 7.42 7.75
N LYS A 38 -9.25 8.39 8.64
CA LYS A 38 -8.01 8.54 9.40
C LYS A 38 -8.26 8.08 10.82
N ASP A 39 -7.74 6.90 11.15
CA ASP A 39 -7.88 6.28 12.48
C ASP A 39 -6.88 6.89 13.48
N GLY A 40 -5.78 7.47 12.98
CA GLY A 40 -4.77 8.12 13.80
C GLY A 40 -3.77 8.95 13.00
N ASP A 41 -3.00 9.75 13.73
CA ASP A 41 -1.85 10.50 13.23
C ASP A 41 -0.49 9.83 13.56
N LYS A 42 -0.54 8.74 14.34
CA LYS A 42 0.63 8.03 14.84
C LYS A 42 0.41 6.53 14.78
N LEU A 43 1.40 5.83 14.23
CA LEU A 43 1.48 4.38 14.25
C LEU A 43 2.51 3.94 15.28
N TRP A 44 2.04 3.39 16.39
CA TRP A 44 2.91 2.99 17.50
C TRP A 44 3.52 1.62 17.25
N ARG A 45 4.85 1.51 17.41
CA ARG A 45 5.61 0.27 17.21
C ARG A 45 6.75 0.14 18.22
N PRO A 46 7.08 -1.08 18.68
CA PRO A 46 8.33 -1.33 19.38
C PRO A 46 9.51 -1.26 18.41
N ASP A 47 10.64 -0.72 18.86
CA ASP A 47 11.93 -0.91 18.17
C ASP A 47 12.52 -2.31 18.46
N SER A 48 13.68 -2.61 17.87
CA SER A 48 14.40 -3.88 18.08
C SER A 48 14.84 -4.12 19.53
N GLN A 49 14.78 -3.11 20.40
CA GLN A 49 15.07 -3.20 21.83
C GLN A 49 13.79 -3.23 22.69
N GLY A 50 12.60 -3.29 22.07
CA GLY A 50 11.31 -3.31 22.76
C GLY A 50 10.84 -1.96 23.29
N ARG A 51 11.51 -0.85 22.94
CA ARG A 51 11.08 0.49 23.33
C ARG A 51 9.99 0.96 22.38
N ILE A 52 8.92 1.53 22.92
CA ILE A 52 7.80 2.03 22.11
C ILE A 52 8.15 3.38 21.49
N GLY A 53 8.16 3.43 20.15
CA GLY A 53 8.21 4.64 19.34
C GLY A 53 6.96 4.76 18.45
N TYR A 54 6.97 5.72 17.53
CA TYR A 54 5.91 5.84 16.53
C TYR A 54 6.39 6.41 15.20
N TYR A 55 5.71 6.02 14.12
CA TYR A 55 5.73 6.72 12.85
C TYR A 55 4.62 7.77 12.84
N SER A 56 4.87 8.94 12.28
CA SER A 56 3.89 10.03 12.17
C SER A 56 3.32 10.06 10.77
N GLY A 57 2.00 10.09 10.61
CA GLY A 57 1.35 10.11 9.30
C GLY A 57 -0.14 9.77 9.33
N HIS A 58 -0.75 9.56 8.18
CA HIS A 58 -2.12 9.06 8.11
C HIS A 58 -2.11 7.58 8.44
N VAL A 59 -2.76 7.18 9.53
CA VAL A 59 -2.96 5.78 9.89
C VAL A 59 -4.37 5.34 9.52
N TYR A 60 -4.47 4.19 8.85
CA TYR A 60 -5.72 3.51 8.55
C TYR A 60 -5.55 2.02 8.83
N ARG A 61 -6.43 1.45 9.67
CA ARG A 61 -6.39 0.03 10.07
C ARG A 61 -5.03 -0.46 10.56
N ASP A 62 -4.36 0.35 11.39
CA ASP A 62 -3.02 0.07 11.92
C ASP A 62 -1.94 -0.06 10.82
N CYS A 63 -2.17 0.54 9.65
CA CYS A 63 -1.19 0.68 8.57
C CYS A 63 -0.92 2.17 8.31
N LEU A 64 0.32 2.50 7.98
CA LEU A 64 0.65 3.84 7.51
C LEU A 64 0.20 3.99 6.05
N VAL A 65 -0.45 5.10 5.74
CA VAL A 65 -0.83 5.49 4.39
C VAL A 65 0.21 6.46 3.84
N ASP A 66 0.90 6.03 2.78
CA ASP A 66 1.78 6.86 1.97
C ASP A 66 1.03 7.39 0.74
N ALA A 67 0.99 8.71 0.59
CA ALA A 67 0.16 9.38 -0.40
C ALA A 67 1.04 10.00 -1.48
N ILE A 68 0.91 9.55 -2.72
CA ILE A 68 1.69 10.05 -3.85
C ILE A 68 0.95 11.23 -4.49
N PRO A 69 1.52 12.46 -4.49
CA PRO A 69 0.95 13.58 -5.24
C PRO A 69 1.00 13.29 -6.74
N SER A 70 -0.06 13.67 -7.47
CA SER A 70 -0.10 13.59 -8.93
C SER A 70 -0.72 14.86 -9.51
N GLU A 71 -0.13 15.40 -10.59
CA GLU A 71 -0.59 16.62 -11.25
C GLU A 71 -1.66 16.37 -12.34
N LYS A 72 -1.88 15.11 -12.73
CA LYS A 72 -2.86 14.66 -13.74
C LYS A 72 -3.41 13.29 -13.35
N PRO A 73 -4.51 12.80 -13.98
CA PRO A 73 -4.84 11.39 -13.90
C PRO A 73 -3.61 10.57 -14.27
N ALA A 74 -3.02 9.93 -13.28
CA ALA A 74 -1.84 9.10 -13.41
C ALA A 74 -2.21 7.65 -13.10
N PRO A 75 -1.40 6.67 -13.53
CA PRO A 75 -1.67 5.27 -13.23
C PRO A 75 -1.96 4.99 -11.74
N ILE A 76 -1.30 5.73 -10.83
CA ILE A 76 -1.49 5.63 -9.37
C ILE A 76 -2.91 6.04 -8.89
N ASP A 77 -3.66 6.84 -9.66
CA ASP A 77 -5.04 7.22 -9.30
C ASP A 77 -6.02 6.05 -9.39
N TYR A 78 -5.63 4.98 -10.07
CA TYR A 78 -6.43 3.77 -10.20
C TYR A 78 -5.87 2.60 -9.41
N LEU A 79 -4.80 2.82 -8.63
CA LEU A 79 -4.04 1.76 -7.99
C LEU A 79 -4.07 1.90 -6.47
N VAL A 80 -4.38 0.80 -5.81
CA VAL A 80 -4.09 0.55 -4.40
C VAL A 80 -2.88 -0.35 -4.34
N ILE A 81 -1.85 0.03 -3.58
CA ILE A 81 -0.66 -0.78 -3.37
C ILE A 81 -0.59 -1.11 -1.87
N VAL A 82 -0.45 -2.39 -1.54
CA VAL A 82 -0.19 -2.84 -0.18
C VAL A 82 1.13 -3.60 -0.20
N SER A 83 2.14 -3.02 0.44
CA SER A 83 3.50 -3.56 0.44
C SER A 83 3.94 -3.92 1.84
N PRO A 84 4.71 -4.99 2.04
CA PRO A 84 5.30 -5.27 3.33
C PRO A 84 6.24 -4.13 3.73
N VAL A 85 6.31 -3.84 5.01
CA VAL A 85 7.29 -2.89 5.56
C VAL A 85 8.61 -3.63 5.68
N TYR A 86 9.42 -3.55 4.62
CA TYR A 86 10.75 -4.16 4.56
C TYR A 86 11.65 -3.69 5.71
N GLY A 87 12.59 -4.53 6.12
CA GLY A 87 13.52 -4.31 7.23
C GLY A 87 12.94 -4.54 8.61
N THR A 88 11.67 -4.92 8.74
CA THR A 88 11.02 -5.21 10.03
C THR A 88 11.18 -6.66 10.48
N SER A 89 11.31 -7.60 9.54
CA SER A 89 11.53 -9.03 9.81
C SER A 89 11.96 -9.78 8.54
N ASP A 90 12.57 -10.96 8.67
CA ASP A 90 12.89 -11.83 7.53
C ASP A 90 11.63 -12.20 6.73
N ALA A 91 10.50 -12.42 7.40
CA ALA A 91 9.22 -12.71 6.76
C ALA A 91 8.70 -11.53 5.92
N ALA A 92 9.03 -10.28 6.29
CA ALA A 92 8.69 -9.10 5.50
C ALA A 92 9.54 -9.01 4.22
N GLU A 93 10.79 -9.49 4.24
CA GLU A 93 11.66 -9.55 3.04
C GLU A 93 11.17 -10.59 2.02
N GLU A 94 10.50 -11.65 2.49
CA GLU A 94 9.95 -12.70 1.63
C GLU A 94 8.49 -12.45 1.19
N ALA A 95 7.80 -11.50 1.82
CA ALA A 95 6.43 -11.14 1.48
C ALA A 95 6.37 -10.35 0.16
N VAL A 96 5.23 -10.45 -0.52
CA VAL A 96 5.01 -9.79 -1.82
C VAL A 96 4.14 -8.55 -1.67
N THR A 97 4.29 -7.62 -2.60
CA THR A 97 3.37 -6.49 -2.77
C THR A 97 2.10 -6.94 -3.48
N TYR A 98 0.97 -6.46 -2.98
CA TYR A 98 -0.35 -6.64 -3.58
C TYR A 98 -0.83 -5.34 -4.22
N TYR A 99 -1.49 -5.48 -5.35
CA TYR A 99 -2.03 -4.40 -6.15
C TYR A 99 -3.53 -4.60 -6.31
N GLY A 100 -4.31 -3.56 -6.04
CA GLY A 100 -5.74 -3.48 -6.35
C GLY A 100 -6.00 -2.44 -7.43
N ASP A 101 -6.72 -2.81 -8.49
CA ASP A 101 -7.16 -1.89 -9.53
C ASP A 101 -8.57 -1.35 -9.22
N LEU A 102 -8.69 -0.05 -8.97
CA LEU A 102 -9.96 0.61 -8.63
C LEU A 102 -10.98 0.62 -9.79
N ARG A 103 -10.52 0.44 -11.03
CA ARG A 103 -11.40 0.40 -12.21
C ARG A 103 -12.12 -0.92 -12.32
N THR A 104 -11.41 -2.01 -12.05
CA THR A 104 -11.87 -3.38 -12.27
C THR A 104 -12.22 -4.12 -10.98
N GLY A 105 -11.68 -3.68 -9.85
CA GLY A 105 -11.70 -4.39 -8.57
C GLY A 105 -10.76 -5.60 -8.51
N ALA A 106 -9.93 -5.82 -9.53
CA ALA A 106 -8.99 -6.94 -9.56
C ALA A 106 -7.88 -6.76 -8.53
N ILE A 107 -7.46 -7.86 -7.92
CA ILE A 107 -6.34 -7.92 -6.96
C ILE A 107 -5.31 -8.91 -7.50
N GLY A 108 -4.04 -8.52 -7.47
CA GLY A 108 -2.93 -9.38 -7.90
C GLY A 108 -1.62 -8.97 -7.27
N THR A 109 -0.56 -9.74 -7.55
CA THR A 109 0.82 -9.47 -7.06
C THR A 109 1.71 -8.91 -8.16
N SER A 110 1.14 -8.63 -9.33
CA SER A 110 1.81 -7.96 -10.45
C SER A 110 1.10 -6.63 -10.72
N LEU A 111 1.86 -5.61 -11.11
CA LEU A 111 1.30 -4.35 -11.56
C LEU A 111 0.33 -4.58 -12.74
N PRO A 112 -0.82 -3.90 -12.79
CA PRO A 112 -1.70 -3.94 -13.97
C PRO A 112 -0.95 -3.54 -15.24
N GLU A 113 -1.23 -4.22 -16.35
CA GLU A 113 -0.48 -4.06 -17.61
C GLU A 113 -0.43 -2.62 -18.11
N ASP A 114 -1.50 -1.86 -17.93
CA ASP A 114 -1.58 -0.46 -18.36
C ASP A 114 -0.83 0.52 -17.46
N VAL A 115 -0.33 0.04 -16.32
CA VAL A 115 0.52 0.79 -15.38
C VAL A 115 2.00 0.42 -15.55
N GLN A 116 2.29 -0.74 -16.16
CA GLN A 116 3.66 -1.12 -16.49
C GLN A 116 4.18 -0.16 -17.57
N THR A 117 5.11 0.71 -17.21
CA THR A 117 5.88 1.45 -18.21
C THR A 117 6.84 0.48 -18.87
N ASP A 118 6.79 0.35 -20.19
CA ASP A 118 7.84 -0.34 -20.95
C ASP A 118 9.22 0.14 -20.45
N PRO A 119 10.20 -0.77 -20.30
CA PRO A 119 11.56 -0.33 -20.01
C PRO A 119 11.99 0.67 -21.09
N PRO A 120 12.70 1.76 -20.71
CA PRO A 120 13.18 2.71 -21.71
C PRO A 120 14.00 1.94 -22.74
N ALA A 121 13.66 2.12 -24.02
CA ALA A 121 14.41 1.49 -25.11
C ALA A 121 15.90 1.81 -24.92
N GLU A 122 16.71 0.77 -24.70
CA GLU A 122 18.16 0.94 -24.67
C GLU A 122 18.58 1.50 -26.03
N HIS A 123 19.02 2.77 -26.02
CA HIS A 123 19.67 3.36 -27.19
C HIS A 123 21.02 2.65 -27.37
N ALA A 124 21.09 1.80 -28.40
CA ALA A 124 22.31 1.17 -28.89
C ALA A 124 23.27 2.18 -29.54
#